data_AF-A0A0D0SBE0-F1
#
_entry.id   AF-A0A0D0SBE0-F1
#
_cell.length_a   1.000
_cell.length_b   1.000
_cell.length_c   1.000
_cell.angle_alpha   90.00
_cell.angle_beta   90.00
_cell.angle_gamma   90.00
#
_symmetry.space_group_name_H-M   'P 1'
#
loop_
_entity.id
_entity.type
_entity.pdbx_description
1 polymer ?
#
loop_
_entity_poly.entity_id
_entity_poly.type
_entity_poly.pdbx_seq_one_letter_code
_entity_poly.pdbx_strand_id
1 'polypeptide(L)'
;MDPCGSAAHPVGNALAVGDLDRAFALGLMDAIPCPACSADCVARLDRVQGERQQALAARERYRQREARLARRRLEREQRRAAPTVAVEDQHQPAASAVVTARPFEAPRVVSPALPPAAAAALARAQAKAAARAQGTTSPGSAALKPPSQGEPER
;
A
#
# COMPACT_ATOMS: atom_id res chain seq x y z
N MET A 1 -31.67 -22.89 -35.62
CA MET A 1 -30.39 -23.23 -34.96
C MET A 1 -29.36 -22.29 -35.57
N ASP A 2 -29.21 -21.10 -35.00
CA ASP A 2 -28.29 -20.08 -35.52
C ASP A 2 -26.89 -20.37 -34.97
N PRO A 3 -25.95 -20.88 -35.79
CA PRO A 3 -24.73 -21.48 -35.30
C PRO A 3 -23.61 -20.48 -34.95
N CYS A 4 -23.88 -19.17 -34.98
CA CYS A 4 -22.87 -18.13 -34.78
C CYS A 4 -23.40 -17.00 -33.88
N GLY A 5 -22.94 -16.94 -32.62
CA GLY A 5 -22.89 -15.70 -31.82
C GLY A 5 -24.16 -14.84 -31.73
N SER A 6 -25.35 -15.45 -31.56
CA SER A 6 -26.61 -14.69 -31.53
C SER A 6 -26.66 -13.59 -30.46
N ALA A 7 -25.96 -13.77 -29.34
CA ALA A 7 -25.81 -12.75 -28.29
C ALA A 7 -24.68 -11.74 -28.58
N ALA A 8 -23.64 -12.13 -29.34
CA ALA A 8 -22.48 -11.29 -29.60
C ALA A 8 -22.81 -10.05 -30.44
N HIS A 9 -23.66 -10.20 -31.46
CA HIS A 9 -24.04 -9.06 -32.31
C HIS A 9 -24.94 -8.04 -31.58
N PRO A 10 -26.00 -8.44 -30.84
CA PRO A 10 -26.75 -7.51 -29.99
C PRO A 10 -25.88 -6.76 -28.98
N VAL A 11 -24.94 -7.46 -28.32
CA VAL A 11 -23.98 -6.84 -27.41
C VAL A 11 -23.09 -5.84 -28.17
N GLY A 12 -22.51 -6.24 -29.31
CA GLY A 12 -21.67 -5.38 -30.15
C GLY A 12 -22.40 -4.12 -30.62
N ASN A 13 -23.67 -4.23 -31.00
CA ASN A 13 -24.50 -3.09 -31.37
C ASN A 13 -24.74 -2.13 -30.20
N ALA A 14 -25.06 -2.65 -29.01
CA ALA A 14 -25.20 -1.84 -27.81
C ALA A 14 -23.89 -1.11 -27.45
N LEU A 15 -22.74 -1.79 -27.56
CA LEU A 15 -21.42 -1.19 -27.37
C LEU A 15 -21.11 -0.10 -28.41
N ALA A 16 -21.53 -0.28 -29.67
CA ALA A 16 -21.30 0.70 -30.73
C ALA A 16 -22.01 2.04 -30.49
N VAL A 17 -23.17 2.02 -29.82
CA VAL A 17 -23.90 3.23 -29.42
C VAL A 17 -23.58 3.69 -28.01
N GLY A 18 -22.65 3.03 -27.32
CA GLY A 18 -22.22 3.38 -25.95
C GLY A 18 -23.21 2.98 -24.84
N ASP A 19 -24.20 2.13 -25.15
CA ASP A 19 -25.21 1.66 -24.20
C ASP A 19 -24.71 0.44 -23.42
N LEU A 20 -23.91 0.72 -22.39
CA LEU A 20 -23.29 -0.33 -21.55
C LEU A 20 -24.34 -1.11 -20.74
N ASP A 21 -25.40 -0.47 -20.28
CA ASP A 21 -26.43 -1.12 -19.46
C ASP A 21 -27.20 -2.15 -20.28
N ARG A 22 -27.57 -1.80 -21.51
CA ARG A 22 -28.14 -2.76 -22.45
C ARG A 22 -27.17 -3.88 -22.80
N ALA A 23 -25.89 -3.57 -22.98
CA ALA A 23 -24.87 -4.60 -23.22
C ALA A 23 -24.79 -5.59 -22.04
N PHE A 24 -24.86 -5.11 -20.79
CA PHE A 24 -24.92 -5.98 -19.61
C PHE A 24 -26.20 -6.83 -19.56
N ALA A 25 -27.36 -6.24 -19.86
CA ALA A 25 -28.63 -6.97 -19.92
C ALA A 25 -28.63 -8.09 -20.98
N LEU A 26 -27.86 -7.90 -22.06
CA LEU A 26 -27.66 -8.87 -23.12
C LEU A 26 -26.54 -9.91 -22.82
N GLY A 27 -25.93 -9.86 -21.65
CA GLY A 27 -24.92 -10.84 -21.23
C GLY A 27 -23.49 -10.53 -21.71
N LEU A 28 -23.07 -9.26 -21.72
CA LEU A 28 -21.71 -8.83 -22.10
C LEU A 28 -20.57 -9.69 -21.52
N MET A 29 -20.70 -10.17 -20.28
CA MET A 29 -19.64 -10.95 -19.63
C MET A 29 -19.52 -12.39 -20.13
N ASP A 30 -20.60 -12.94 -20.69
CA ASP A 30 -20.71 -14.32 -21.15
C ASP A 30 -20.76 -14.41 -22.69
N ALA A 31 -20.77 -13.26 -23.36
CA ALA A 31 -20.79 -13.16 -24.80
C ALA A 31 -19.50 -13.75 -25.39
N ILE A 32 -19.66 -14.79 -26.21
CA ILE A 32 -18.57 -15.41 -26.97
C ILE A 32 -18.42 -14.64 -28.29
N PRO A 33 -17.21 -14.18 -28.65
CA PRO A 33 -16.99 -13.48 -29.91
C PRO A 33 -17.40 -14.36 -31.11
N CYS A 34 -18.09 -13.76 -32.07
CA CYS A 34 -18.50 -14.45 -33.28
C CYS A 34 -17.26 -14.69 -34.17
N PRO A 35 -16.95 -15.93 -34.60
CA PRO A 35 -15.77 -16.21 -35.41
C PRO A 35 -15.86 -15.63 -36.83
N ALA A 36 -17.06 -15.27 -37.28
CA ALA A 36 -17.29 -14.63 -38.58
C ALA A 36 -17.28 -13.09 -38.51
N CYS A 37 -17.13 -12.50 -37.32
CA CYS A 37 -17.02 -11.05 -37.16
C CYS A 37 -15.64 -10.55 -37.60
N SER A 38 -15.56 -9.26 -37.94
CA SER A 38 -14.29 -8.59 -38.18
C SER A 38 -13.40 -8.59 -36.93
N ALA A 39 -12.09 -8.54 -37.12
CA ALA A 39 -11.12 -8.45 -36.03
C ALA A 39 -11.39 -7.26 -35.11
N ASP A 40 -11.83 -6.12 -35.65
CA ASP A 40 -12.17 -4.93 -34.86
C ASP A 40 -13.36 -5.14 -33.93
N CYS A 41 -14.38 -5.90 -34.38
CA CYS A 41 -15.54 -6.23 -33.56
C CYS A 41 -15.14 -7.11 -32.37
N VAL A 42 -14.35 -8.15 -32.64
CA VAL A 42 -13.80 -9.06 -31.63
C VAL A 42 -12.93 -8.29 -30.64
N ALA A 43 -11.98 -7.50 -31.12
CA ALA A 43 -11.09 -6.69 -30.29
C ALA A 43 -11.84 -5.68 -29.40
N ARG A 44 -12.95 -5.10 -29.90
CA ARG A 44 -13.79 -4.20 -29.10
C ARG A 44 -14.46 -4.93 -27.95
N LEU A 45 -15.03 -6.11 -28.20
CA LEU A 45 -15.68 -6.92 -27.17
C LEU A 45 -14.67 -7.34 -26.10
N ASP A 46 -13.52 -7.89 -26.52
CA ASP A 46 -12.46 -8.36 -25.62
C ASP A 46 -11.93 -7.22 -24.74
N ARG A 47 -11.70 -6.04 -25.32
CA ARG A 47 -11.26 -4.85 -24.56
C ARG A 47 -12.26 -4.48 -23.48
N VAL A 48 -13.54 -4.38 -23.82
CA VAL A 48 -14.59 -3.98 -22.85
C VAL A 48 -14.74 -5.03 -21.75
N GLN A 49 -14.71 -6.33 -22.09
CA GLN A 49 -14.72 -7.41 -21.10
C GLN A 49 -13.49 -7.32 -20.18
N GLY A 50 -12.30 -7.11 -20.75
CA GLY A 50 -11.05 -6.96 -20.01
C GLY A 50 -11.08 -5.77 -19.05
N GLU A 51 -11.49 -4.59 -19.51
CA GLU A 51 -11.65 -3.38 -18.69
C GLU A 51 -12.61 -3.64 -17.51
N ARG A 52 -13.73 -4.31 -17.77
CA ARG A 52 -14.70 -4.65 -16.73
C ARG A 52 -14.13 -5.62 -15.69
N GLN A 53 -13.47 -6.69 -16.14
CA GLN A 53 -12.83 -7.67 -15.25
C GLN A 53 -11.76 -7.00 -14.37
N GLN A 54 -10.93 -6.13 -14.96
CA GLN A 54 -9.93 -5.35 -14.23
C GLN A 54 -10.55 -4.44 -13.17
N ALA A 55 -11.65 -3.75 -13.51
CA ALA A 55 -12.37 -2.90 -12.56
C ALA A 55 -12.94 -3.69 -11.38
N LEU A 56 -13.50 -4.89 -11.62
CA LEU A 56 -13.97 -5.77 -10.56
C LEU A 56 -12.83 -6.26 -9.67
N ALA A 57 -11.71 -6.69 -10.26
CA ALA A 57 -10.54 -7.08 -9.51
C ALA A 57 -9.97 -5.92 -8.66
N ALA A 58 -9.99 -4.69 -9.18
CA ALA A 58 -9.58 -3.50 -8.42
C ALA A 58 -10.49 -3.23 -7.22
N ARG A 59 -11.81 -3.32 -7.40
CA ARG A 59 -12.79 -3.22 -6.30
C ARG A 59 -12.56 -4.28 -5.24
N GLU A 60 -12.25 -5.51 -5.65
CA GLU A 60 -11.98 -6.60 -4.71
C GLU A 60 -10.69 -6.35 -3.90
N ARG A 61 -9.60 -5.91 -4.54
CA ARG A 61 -8.37 -5.49 -3.83
C ARG A 61 -8.63 -4.37 -2.83
N TYR A 62 -9.52 -3.43 -3.18
CA TYR A 62 -9.92 -2.35 -2.29
C TYR A 62 -10.64 -2.88 -1.05
N ARG A 63 -11.68 -3.73 -1.21
CA ARG A 63 -12.40 -4.35 -0.09
C ARG A 63 -11.47 -5.15 0.83
N GLN A 64 -10.55 -5.92 0.25
CA GLN A 64 -9.57 -6.67 1.03
C GLN A 64 -8.64 -5.76 1.84
N ARG A 65 -8.22 -4.63 1.26
CA ARG A 65 -7.43 -3.62 1.96
C ARG A 65 -8.22 -3.01 3.11
N GLU A 66 -9.48 -2.61 2.89
CA GLU A 66 -10.33 -2.08 3.95
C GLU A 66 -10.51 -3.08 5.09
N ALA A 67 -10.79 -4.34 4.79
CA ALA A 67 -10.92 -5.41 5.79
C ALA A 67 -9.64 -5.56 6.63
N ARG A 68 -8.45 -5.52 6.00
CA ARG A 68 -7.17 -5.55 6.73
C ARG A 68 -7.00 -4.34 7.63
N LEU A 69 -7.33 -3.14 7.16
CA LEU A 69 -7.20 -1.91 7.93
C LEU A 69 -8.20 -1.87 9.09
N ALA A 70 -9.44 -2.33 8.89
CA ALA A 70 -10.44 -2.46 9.94
C ALA A 70 -9.94 -3.37 11.07
N ARG A 71 -9.38 -4.54 10.75
CA ARG A 71 -8.78 -5.43 11.76
C ARG A 71 -7.67 -4.75 12.57
N ARG A 72 -6.77 -4.03 11.90
CA ARG A 72 -5.69 -3.29 12.58
C ARG A 72 -6.22 -2.15 13.45
N ARG A 73 -7.31 -1.48 13.05
CA ARG A 73 -7.97 -0.45 13.87
C ARG A 73 -8.54 -1.07 15.14
N LEU A 74 -9.30 -2.15 15.01
CA LEU A 74 -9.85 -2.90 16.15
C LEU A 74 -8.76 -3.39 17.10
N GLU A 75 -7.68 -3.99 16.59
CA GLU A 75 -6.56 -4.44 17.43
C GLU A 75 -5.92 -3.29 18.21
N ARG A 76 -5.71 -2.14 17.57
CA ARG A 76 -5.15 -0.95 18.23
C ARG A 76 -6.12 -0.38 19.27
N GLU A 77 -7.41 -0.38 18.99
CA GLU A 77 -8.45 0.01 19.94
C GLU A 77 -8.45 -0.91 21.16
N GLN A 78 -8.39 -2.23 20.95
CA GLN A 78 -8.27 -3.22 22.03
C GLN A 78 -6.99 -3.03 22.84
N ARG A 79 -5.84 -2.80 22.21
CA ARG A 79 -4.57 -2.52 22.92
C ARG A 79 -4.63 -1.25 23.76
N ARG A 80 -5.39 -0.23 23.31
CA ARG A 80 -5.60 1.01 24.09
C ARG A 80 -6.60 0.84 25.22
N ALA A 81 -7.64 0.02 25.01
CA ALA A 81 -8.66 -0.27 26.01
C ALA A 81 -8.19 -1.31 27.05
N ALA A 82 -7.22 -2.15 26.70
CA ALA A 82 -6.58 -3.04 27.63
C ALA A 82 -5.90 -2.21 28.71
N PRO A 83 -6.23 -2.41 29.99
CA PRO A 83 -5.49 -1.77 31.06
C PRO A 83 -4.03 -2.16 30.88
N THR A 84 -3.14 -1.16 30.98
CA THR A 84 -1.72 -1.42 31.18
C THR A 84 -1.61 -2.21 32.47
N VAL A 85 -1.66 -3.55 32.40
CA VAL A 85 -1.03 -4.38 33.42
C VAL A 85 0.40 -3.88 33.42
N ALA A 86 0.70 -3.08 34.44
CA ALA A 86 2.04 -2.66 34.75
C ALA A 86 2.89 -3.91 34.58
N VAL A 87 3.87 -3.84 33.68
CA VAL A 87 4.98 -4.77 33.72
C VAL A 87 5.62 -4.44 35.05
N GLU A 88 5.12 -5.13 36.07
CA GLU A 88 5.61 -5.08 37.43
C GLU A 88 7.05 -5.53 37.31
N ASP A 89 7.89 -4.58 37.67
CA ASP A 89 9.33 -4.60 37.65
C ASP A 89 9.82 -5.76 38.53
N GLN A 90 9.88 -6.97 37.98
CA GLN A 90 10.62 -8.07 38.58
C GLN A 90 12.11 -7.90 38.23
N HIS A 91 12.67 -6.79 38.70
CA HIS A 91 14.10 -6.67 38.94
C HIS A 91 14.34 -6.38 40.42
N GLN A 92 14.34 -7.45 41.23
CA GLN A 92 15.04 -7.44 42.50
C GLN A 92 15.63 -8.85 42.74
N PRO A 93 16.82 -9.02 43.37
CA PRO A 93 17.43 -8.12 44.36
C PRO A 93 18.96 -7.93 44.30
N ALA A 94 19.48 -6.86 44.96
CA ALA A 94 20.61 -6.97 45.90
C ALA A 94 20.99 -5.63 46.58
N ALA A 95 20.99 -5.70 47.92
CA ALA A 95 21.94 -5.10 48.85
C ALA A 95 21.85 -3.61 49.24
N SER A 96 21.28 -3.42 50.44
CA SER A 96 21.76 -2.60 51.56
C SER A 96 22.79 -1.50 51.29
N ALA A 97 22.36 -0.26 51.57
CA ALA A 97 23.24 0.74 52.16
C ALA A 97 22.48 1.47 53.28
N VAL A 98 22.85 1.15 54.51
CA VAL A 98 22.57 1.96 55.70
C VAL A 98 23.26 3.31 55.50
N VAL A 99 22.51 4.41 55.51
CA VAL A 99 23.08 5.74 55.71
C VAL A 99 22.26 6.48 56.76
N THR A 100 22.95 6.85 57.83
CA THR A 100 22.51 7.62 58.98
C THR A 100 22.11 9.05 58.63
N ALA A 101 21.27 9.63 59.49
CA ALA A 101 20.54 10.88 59.32
C ALA A 101 21.38 12.17 59.19
N ARG A 102 20.87 13.13 58.36
CA ARG A 102 20.75 14.62 58.49
C ARG A 102 21.22 15.41 57.24
N PRO A 103 20.81 16.68 57.04
CA PRO A 103 19.48 17.29 57.17
C PRO A 103 18.95 17.86 55.81
N PHE A 104 17.63 17.90 55.71
CA PHE A 104 16.74 18.38 54.63
C PHE A 104 17.31 19.33 53.54
N GLU A 105 17.42 18.82 52.31
CA GLU A 105 17.57 19.61 51.08
C GLU A 105 16.49 19.20 50.05
N ALA A 106 15.93 20.18 49.35
CA ALA A 106 14.73 20.05 48.51
C ALA A 106 14.87 18.99 47.39
N PRO A 107 13.79 18.25 47.03
CA PRO A 107 13.88 17.12 46.12
C PRO A 107 14.15 17.60 44.69
N ARG A 108 15.40 17.45 44.23
CA ARG A 108 15.71 17.51 42.80
C ARG A 108 15.13 16.26 42.15
N VAL A 109 14.17 16.45 41.25
CA VAL A 109 13.66 15.37 40.40
C VAL A 109 14.80 14.98 39.46
N VAL A 110 15.55 13.95 39.85
CA VAL A 110 16.56 13.33 38.98
C VAL A 110 15.79 12.59 37.89
N SER A 111 15.88 13.09 36.66
CA SER A 111 15.33 12.37 35.51
C SER A 111 16.01 10.99 35.43
N PRO A 112 15.25 9.89 35.36
CA PRO A 112 15.85 8.56 35.30
C PRO A 112 16.74 8.49 34.06
N ALA A 113 18.01 8.14 34.28
CA ALA A 113 18.97 7.98 33.20
C ALA A 113 18.47 6.89 32.24
N LEU A 114 18.53 7.16 30.93
CA LEU A 114 18.17 6.19 29.91
C LEU A 114 18.98 4.90 30.08
N PRO A 115 18.37 3.72 29.89
CA PRO A 115 19.12 2.47 29.94
C PRO A 115 20.23 2.49 28.87
N PRO A 116 21.41 1.91 29.17
CA PRO A 116 22.60 2.03 28.30
C PRO A 116 22.36 1.51 26.89
N ALA A 117 21.48 0.53 26.71
CA ALA A 117 21.07 0.01 25.41
C ALA A 117 20.36 1.06 24.53
N ALA A 118 19.51 1.91 25.13
CA ALA A 118 18.80 2.97 24.41
C ALA A 118 19.76 4.12 24.02
N ALA A 119 20.68 4.48 24.91
CA ALA A 119 21.73 5.46 24.61
C ALA A 119 22.63 5.00 23.44
N ALA A 120 23.04 3.72 23.44
CA ALA A 120 23.81 3.14 22.34
C ALA A 120 23.03 3.11 21.00
N ALA A 121 21.72 2.87 21.04
CA ALA A 121 20.88 2.92 19.84
C ALA A 121 20.77 4.34 19.26
N LEU A 122 20.61 5.35 20.12
CA LEU A 122 20.59 6.75 19.71
C LEU A 122 21.93 7.21 19.13
N ALA A 123 23.05 6.83 19.74
CA ALA A 123 24.38 7.13 19.22
C ALA A 123 24.60 6.57 17.81
N ARG A 124 24.16 5.32 17.56
CA ARG A 124 24.21 4.71 16.22
C ARG A 124 23.30 5.41 15.21
N ALA A 125 22.11 5.83 15.63
CA ALA A 125 21.18 6.56 14.78
C ALA A 125 21.72 7.95 14.40
N GLN A 126 22.30 8.68 15.36
CA GLN A 126 22.93 9.98 15.15
C GLN A 126 24.13 9.87 14.21
N ALA A 127 25.00 8.87 14.38
CA ALA A 127 26.12 8.62 13.47
C ALA A 127 25.64 8.35 12.03
N LYS A 128 24.57 7.57 11.85
CA LYS A 128 23.98 7.28 10.53
C LYS A 128 23.33 8.52 9.89
N ALA A 129 22.73 9.40 10.70
CA ALA A 129 22.17 10.66 10.24
C ALA A 129 23.26 11.65 9.82
N ALA A 130 24.34 11.77 10.59
CA ALA A 130 25.50 12.60 10.25
C ALA A 130 26.17 12.14 8.95
N ALA A 131 26.33 10.82 8.75
CA ALA A 131 26.88 10.27 7.50
C ALA A 131 25.99 10.58 6.27
N ARG A 132 24.65 10.58 6.44
CA ARG A 132 23.71 10.97 5.36
C ARG A 132 23.77 12.46 5.04
N ALA A 133 23.96 13.32 6.04
CA ALA A 133 24.08 14.77 5.84
C ALA A 133 25.39 15.15 5.12
N GLN A 134 26.46 14.37 5.30
CA GLN A 134 27.75 14.59 4.64
C GLN A 134 27.81 14.03 3.22
N GLY A 135 26.99 13.02 2.90
CA GLY A 135 26.94 12.40 1.57
C GLY A 135 26.14 13.15 0.49
N THR A 136 25.54 14.31 0.80
CA THR A 136 24.66 15.04 -0.16
C THR A 136 25.31 16.23 -0.87
N THR A 137 26.64 16.27 -0.98
CA THR A 137 27.34 17.30 -1.80
C THR A 137 28.27 16.70 -2.85
N SER A 138 27.73 16.25 -3.99
CA SER A 138 28.39 16.38 -5.31
C SER A 138 27.54 15.85 -6.48
N PRO A 139 27.74 16.38 -7.70
CA PRO A 139 26.69 16.64 -8.67
C PRO A 139 26.62 15.59 -9.78
N GLY A 140 25.39 15.27 -10.18
CA GLY A 140 25.09 14.32 -11.26
C GLY A 140 23.90 14.78 -12.10
N SER A 141 23.81 16.08 -12.41
CA SER A 141 23.02 16.56 -13.56
C SER A 141 23.83 16.31 -14.82
N ALA A 142 23.76 15.08 -15.34
CA ALA A 142 24.24 14.73 -16.67
C ALA A 142 23.04 14.28 -17.52
N ALA A 143 22.55 15.25 -18.29
CA ALA A 143 21.96 15.12 -19.63
C ALA A 143 21.06 13.89 -19.89
N LEU A 144 19.75 14.10 -19.83
CA LEU A 144 18.83 13.44 -20.75
C LEU A 144 19.26 13.80 -22.17
N LYS A 145 19.86 12.84 -22.88
CA LYS A 145 19.97 12.88 -24.34
C LYS A 145 18.66 12.32 -24.91
N PRO A 146 17.82 13.11 -25.60
CA PRO A 146 16.65 12.57 -26.28
C PRO A 146 17.09 11.73 -27.50
N PRO A 147 16.32 10.69 -27.87
CA PRO A 147 16.60 9.89 -29.05
C PRO A 147 16.40 10.72 -30.34
N SER A 148 17.39 10.62 -31.23
CA SER A 148 17.38 11.17 -32.59
C SER A 148 16.22 10.57 -33.40
N GLN A 149 15.35 11.44 -33.92
CA GLN A 149 14.49 11.14 -35.07
C GLN A 149 15.17 11.61 -36.36
N GLY A 150 15.03 10.81 -37.42
CA GLY A 150 15.62 10.98 -38.76
C GLY A 150 16.38 9.70 -39.11
N GLU A 151 16.04 8.92 -40.13
CA GLU A 151 15.69 9.30 -41.50
C GLU A 151 14.67 8.33 -42.15
N PRO A 152 13.89 8.78 -43.14
CA PRO A 152 13.31 7.93 -44.17
C PRO A 152 14.24 7.85 -45.39
N GLU A 153 14.71 6.66 -45.76
CA GLU A 153 15.31 6.41 -47.07
C GLU A 153 14.43 5.47 -47.92
N ARG A 154 13.88 6.09 -48.97
CA ARG A 154 13.64 5.63 -50.36
C ARG A 154 12.75 4.41 -50.61
#